data_AF-W9GVH9-F1
#
_entry.id   AF-W9GVH9-F1
#
_cell.length_a   1.000
_cell.length_b   1.000
_cell.length_c   1.000
_cell.angle_alpha   90.00
_cell.angle_beta   90.00
_cell.angle_gamma   90.00
#
_symmetry.space_group_name_H-M   'P 1'
#
loop_
_entity.id
_entity.type
_entity.pdbx_description
1 polymer ?
#
loop_
_entity_poly.entity_id
_entity_poly.type
_entity_poly.pdbx_seq_one_letter_code
_entity_poly.pdbx_strand_id
1 'polypeptide(L)'
;MSRARGGAGPTTQATQALDRAGVDYTRHTYEHDPSASSYGLEAATVLGLPPERVFKTLLVDTGRSLAVGIVPVDGQLDLKAIAGALGVKSVTMAEPAAAERTTGYVVGGISPIGQKRRLPTVLDASAEEFETVFVSGGRRGFDLELAPGDLVRVTGAVLAPIGRAR
;
A
#
# COMPACT_ATOMS: atom_id res chain seq x y z
N MET A 1 -23.03 -9.78 13.75
CA MET A 1 -22.04 -10.84 13.48
C MET A 1 -20.67 -10.28 13.82
N SER A 2 -19.88 -11.03 14.58
CA SER A 2 -18.67 -10.56 15.27
C SER A 2 -17.53 -10.31 14.27
N ARG A 3 -17.05 -9.06 14.22
CA ARG A 3 -15.91 -8.63 13.38
C ARG A 3 -14.64 -9.33 13.84
N ALA A 4 -13.98 -10.08 12.97
CA ALA A 4 -12.65 -10.61 13.25
C ALA A 4 -11.63 -9.46 13.19
N ARG A 5 -11.50 -8.71 14.28
CA ARG A 5 -10.38 -7.81 14.53
C ARG A 5 -9.21 -8.67 15.00
N GLY A 6 -8.61 -9.41 14.08
CA GLY A 6 -7.57 -10.40 14.39
C GLY A 6 -6.17 -9.77 14.44
N GLY A 7 -5.35 -10.21 15.40
CA GLY A 7 -3.91 -9.92 15.45
C GLY A 7 -3.47 -8.84 16.45
N ALA A 8 -2.26 -9.02 17.01
CA ALA A 8 -1.58 -8.00 17.81
C ALA A 8 -0.90 -6.98 16.90
N GLY A 9 -0.91 -5.70 17.25
CA GLY A 9 -0.23 -4.67 16.47
C GLY A 9 -0.56 -3.24 16.92
N PRO A 10 0.28 -2.26 16.55
CA PRO A 10 0.13 -0.89 17.00
C PRO A 10 -1.14 -0.23 16.44
N THR A 11 -1.65 0.77 17.17
CA THR A 11 -2.65 1.69 16.62
C THR A 11 -1.95 2.73 15.76
N THR A 12 -2.28 2.77 14.48
CA THR A 12 -1.79 3.73 13.49
C THR A 12 -2.95 4.47 12.82
N GLN A 13 -2.63 5.53 12.06
CA GLN A 13 -3.64 6.23 11.24
C GLN A 13 -4.35 5.29 10.25
N ALA A 14 -3.69 4.23 9.79
CA ALA A 14 -4.29 3.23 8.89
C ALA A 14 -5.33 2.39 9.63
N THR A 15 -4.97 1.84 10.80
CA THR A 15 -5.90 1.06 11.64
C THR A 15 -7.11 1.89 12.06
N GLN A 16 -6.91 3.15 12.48
CA GLN A 16 -8.01 4.04 12.85
C GLN A 16 -8.90 4.40 11.66
N ALA A 17 -8.37 4.47 10.45
CA ALA A 17 -9.17 4.70 9.24
C ALA A 17 -10.01 3.47 8.89
N LEU A 18 -9.45 2.26 8.99
CA LEU A 18 -10.18 1.00 8.79
C LEU A 18 -11.28 0.81 9.84
N ASP A 19 -10.98 1.07 11.12
CA ASP A 19 -11.94 0.98 12.22
C ASP A 19 -13.14 1.91 11.98
N ARG A 20 -12.89 3.16 11.57
CA ARG A 20 -13.94 4.14 11.21
C ARG A 20 -14.74 3.74 9.98
N ALA A 21 -14.09 3.12 8.99
CA ALA A 21 -14.74 2.63 7.78
C ALA A 21 -15.50 1.30 7.96
N GLY A 22 -15.38 0.70 9.15
CA GLY A 22 -16.03 -0.58 9.48
C GLY A 22 -15.54 -1.75 8.64
N VAL A 23 -14.28 -1.69 8.20
CA VAL A 23 -13.61 -2.72 7.39
C VAL A 23 -13.04 -3.80 8.30
N ASP A 24 -13.14 -5.05 7.88
CA ASP A 24 -12.46 -6.16 8.55
C ASP A 24 -11.02 -6.27 8.04
N TYR A 25 -10.07 -6.46 8.96
CA TYR A 25 -8.65 -6.58 8.66
C TYR A 25 -7.91 -7.32 9.77
N THR A 26 -6.78 -7.91 9.42
CA THR A 26 -5.86 -8.58 10.35
C THR A 26 -4.55 -7.79 10.49
N ARG A 27 -4.03 -7.71 11.71
CA ARG A 27 -2.77 -7.03 12.04
C ARG A 27 -1.61 -8.02 12.08
N HIS A 28 -0.53 -7.70 11.36
CA HIS A 28 0.67 -8.54 11.27
C HIS A 28 1.91 -7.72 11.63
N THR A 29 2.54 -8.05 12.77
CA THR A 29 3.82 -7.45 13.16
C THR A 29 4.96 -8.40 12.86
N TYR A 30 6.07 -7.86 12.36
CA TYR A 30 7.30 -8.60 12.11
C TYR A 30 8.51 -7.77 12.55
N GLU A 31 9.59 -8.46 12.90
CA GLU A 31 10.83 -7.78 13.23
C GLU A 31 11.41 -7.16 11.96
N HIS A 32 11.69 -5.85 12.04
CA HIS A 32 12.26 -5.09 10.93
C HIS A 32 13.75 -4.90 11.18
N ASP A 33 14.57 -5.38 10.25
CA ASP A 33 16.00 -5.11 10.16
C ASP A 33 16.23 -3.73 9.50
N PRO A 34 16.78 -2.74 10.22
CA PRO A 34 17.08 -1.42 9.66
C PRO A 34 18.03 -1.44 8.46
N SER A 35 18.77 -2.53 8.25
CA SER A 35 19.68 -2.72 7.11
C SER A 35 19.01 -3.27 5.86
N ALA A 36 17.74 -3.68 5.92
CA ALA A 36 17.01 -4.24 4.80
C ALA A 36 16.86 -3.24 3.64
N SER A 37 17.21 -3.69 2.43
CA SER A 37 17.12 -2.87 1.20
C SER A 37 15.71 -2.82 0.60
N SER A 38 14.81 -3.72 1.01
CA SER A 38 13.43 -3.80 0.54
C SER A 38 12.45 -4.23 1.63
N TYR A 39 11.79 -3.24 2.23
CA TYR A 39 10.83 -3.41 3.33
C TYR A 39 9.67 -4.38 3.02
N GLY A 40 9.23 -4.44 1.76
CA GLY A 40 8.13 -5.30 1.34
C GLY A 40 8.52 -6.77 1.15
N LEU A 41 9.73 -7.04 0.65
CA LEU A 41 10.23 -8.41 0.52
C LEU A 41 10.60 -9.01 1.87
N GLU A 42 11.05 -8.17 2.81
CA GLU A 42 11.25 -8.55 4.20
C GLU A 42 9.95 -9.05 4.84
N ALA A 43 8.85 -8.32 4.71
CA ALA A 43 7.55 -8.73 5.22
C ALA A 43 7.16 -10.12 4.68
N ALA A 44 7.28 -10.31 3.37
CA ALA A 44 6.99 -11.59 2.71
C ALA A 44 7.86 -12.73 3.29
N THR A 45 9.15 -12.48 3.48
CA THR A 45 10.10 -13.47 4.01
C THR A 45 9.81 -13.83 5.46
N VAL A 46 9.67 -12.83 6.33
CA VAL A 46 9.51 -13.04 7.78
C VAL A 46 8.15 -13.65 8.12
N LEU A 47 7.10 -13.26 7.40
CA LEU A 47 5.74 -13.78 7.61
C LEU A 47 5.45 -15.06 6.81
N GLY A 48 6.38 -15.53 5.97
CA GLY A 48 6.19 -16.72 5.13
C GLY A 48 5.08 -16.55 4.08
N LEU A 49 4.92 -15.33 3.56
CA LEU A 49 3.88 -14.97 2.60
C LEU A 49 4.40 -15.03 1.16
N PRO A 50 3.56 -15.40 0.19
CA PRO A 50 3.88 -15.21 -1.23
C PRO A 50 4.14 -13.72 -1.51
N PRO A 51 5.31 -13.34 -2.06
CA PRO A 51 5.64 -11.94 -2.34
C PRO A 51 4.61 -11.22 -3.23
N GLU A 52 3.98 -11.93 -4.16
CA GLU A 52 2.93 -11.42 -5.03
C GLU A 52 1.67 -10.97 -4.27
N ARG A 53 1.46 -11.45 -3.03
CA ARG A 53 0.36 -11.04 -2.13
C ARG A 53 0.69 -9.85 -1.24
N VAL A 54 1.96 -9.44 -1.19
CA VAL A 54 2.41 -8.28 -0.42
C VAL A 54 2.57 -7.10 -1.37
N PHE A 55 1.90 -5.99 -1.06
CA PHE A 55 1.83 -4.82 -1.92
C PHE A 55 2.53 -3.63 -1.28
N LYS A 56 3.44 -3.01 -2.05
CA LYS A 56 4.09 -1.75 -1.67
C LYS A 56 3.30 -0.56 -2.17
N THR A 57 3.26 0.49 -1.34
CA THR A 57 2.66 1.77 -1.68
C THR A 57 3.74 2.74 -2.12
N LEU A 58 3.60 3.26 -3.34
CA LEU A 58 4.52 4.17 -3.99
C LEU A 58 3.81 5.46 -4.35
N LEU A 59 4.53 6.58 -4.31
CA LEU A 59 3.99 7.87 -4.73
C LEU A 59 4.66 8.31 -6.03
N VAL A 60 3.83 8.85 -6.93
CA VAL A 60 4.27 9.45 -8.19
C VAL A 60 3.84 10.91 -8.25
N ASP A 61 4.63 11.73 -8.93
CA ASP A 61 4.32 13.12 -9.23
C ASP A 61 3.79 13.23 -10.67
N THR A 62 2.61 13.84 -10.82
CA THR A 62 1.98 14.10 -12.13
C THR A 62 2.44 15.42 -12.76
N GLY A 63 3.32 16.16 -12.09
CA GLY A 63 3.71 17.54 -12.38
C GLY A 63 2.73 18.59 -11.83
N ARG A 64 1.57 18.16 -11.30
CA ARG A 64 0.55 19.02 -10.68
C ARG A 64 0.22 18.60 -9.25
N SER A 65 0.26 17.31 -8.99
CA SER A 65 -0.09 16.72 -7.70
C SER A 65 0.57 15.35 -7.56
N LEU A 66 0.59 14.83 -6.33
CA LEU A 66 0.98 13.44 -6.12
C LEU A 66 -0.20 12.50 -6.35
N ALA A 67 0.11 11.27 -6.73
CA ALA A 67 -0.80 10.13 -6.80
C ALA A 67 -0.14 8.89 -6.19
N VAL A 68 -0.94 7.87 -5.90
CA VAL A 68 -0.50 6.63 -5.26
C VAL A 68 -0.62 5.46 -6.25
N GLY A 69 0.44 4.67 -6.35
CA GLY A 69 0.42 3.35 -6.98
C GLY A 69 0.64 2.26 -5.95
N ILE A 70 -0.19 1.23 -5.96
CA ILE A 70 -0.11 0.07 -5.06
C ILE A 70 0.16 -1.15 -5.92
N VAL A 71 1.35 -1.74 -5.82
CA VAL A 71 1.81 -2.84 -6.69
C VAL A 71 2.46 -3.96 -5.86
N PRO A 72 2.53 -5.20 -6.36
CA PRO A 72 3.25 -6.29 -5.70
C PRO A 72 4.71 -5.95 -5.37
N VAL A 73 5.24 -6.45 -4.25
CA VAL A 73 6.58 -6.11 -3.76
C VAL A 73 7.69 -6.71 -4.62
N ASP A 74 7.44 -7.86 -5.24
CA ASP A 74 8.31 -8.59 -6.14
C ASP A 74 8.42 -7.95 -7.53
N GLY A 75 7.46 -7.10 -7.93
CA GLY A 75 7.49 -6.35 -9.18
C GLY A 75 8.08 -4.93 -9.08
N GLN A 76 7.80 -4.11 -10.09
CA GLN A 76 8.04 -2.67 -10.14
C GLN A 76 6.78 -1.93 -10.62
N LEU A 77 6.68 -0.64 -10.29
CA LEU A 77 5.63 0.23 -10.85
C LEU A 77 6.00 0.60 -12.30
N ASP A 78 5.07 0.39 -13.22
CA ASP A 78 5.14 0.91 -14.57
C ASP A 78 4.60 2.34 -14.62
N LEU A 79 5.51 3.32 -14.77
CA LEU A 79 5.18 4.75 -14.79
C LEU A 79 4.26 5.13 -15.96
N LYS A 80 4.37 4.45 -17.10
CA LYS A 80 3.51 4.72 -18.26
C LYS A 80 2.11 4.19 -18.02
N ALA A 81 2.00 2.99 -17.45
CA ALA A 81 0.72 2.38 -17.14
C ALA A 81 -0.06 3.18 -16.09
N ILE A 82 0.57 3.59 -14.98
CA ILE A 82 -0.10 4.42 -13.97
C ILE A 82 -0.44 5.81 -14.50
N ALA A 83 0.39 6.41 -15.37
CA ALA A 83 0.04 7.67 -16.03
C ALA A 83 -1.25 7.51 -16.87
N GLY A 84 -1.36 6.41 -17.62
CA GLY A 84 -2.57 6.05 -18.36
C GLY A 84 -3.79 5.88 -17.46
N ALA A 85 -3.66 5.13 -16.36
CA ALA A 85 -4.73 4.90 -15.39
C ALA A 85 -5.19 6.20 -14.71
N LEU A 86 -4.27 7.16 -14.51
CA LEU A 86 -4.56 8.49 -13.95
C LEU A 86 -5.07 9.50 -15.00
N GLY A 87 -5.09 9.14 -16.29
CA GLY A 87 -5.47 10.05 -17.37
C GLY A 87 -4.50 11.21 -17.59
N VAL A 88 -3.22 11.04 -17.23
CA VAL A 88 -2.17 12.06 -17.39
C VAL A 88 -1.12 11.62 -18.40
N LYS A 89 -0.39 12.60 -18.98
CA LYS A 89 0.60 12.32 -20.03
C LYS A 89 1.80 11.50 -19.55
N SER A 90 2.27 11.78 -18.34
CA SER A 90 3.45 11.15 -17.75
C SER A 90 3.46 11.39 -16.24
N VAL A 91 4.19 10.54 -15.53
CA VAL A 91 4.51 10.73 -14.11
C VAL A 91 5.99 10.46 -13.85
N THR A 92 6.50 10.95 -12.74
CA THR A 92 7.81 10.56 -12.18
C THR A 92 7.64 10.00 -10.79
N MET A 93 8.64 9.28 -10.27
CA MET A 93 8.63 8.93 -8.84
C MET A 93 8.62 10.21 -7.99
N ALA A 94 7.82 10.22 -6.93
CA ALA A 94 7.79 11.34 -6.00
C ALA A 94 9.06 11.36 -5.15
N GLU A 95 9.54 12.56 -4.85
CA GLU A 95 10.63 12.75 -3.89
C GLU A 95 10.24 12.21 -2.50
N PRO A 96 11.12 11.46 -1.81
CA PRO A 96 10.84 10.90 -0.49
C PRO A 96 10.26 11.91 0.49
N ALA A 97 10.87 13.08 0.64
CA ALA A 97 10.41 14.11 1.56
C ALA A 97 9.01 14.66 1.21
N ALA A 98 8.70 14.76 -0.09
CA ALA A 98 7.38 15.18 -0.54
C ALA A 98 6.32 14.11 -0.24
N ALA A 99 6.68 12.84 -0.41
CA ALA A 99 5.82 11.71 -0.10
C ALA A 99 5.52 11.62 1.40
N GLU A 100 6.54 11.74 2.26
CA GLU A 100 6.36 11.68 3.70
C GLU A 100 5.50 12.83 4.22
N ARG A 101 5.78 14.06 3.78
CA ARG A 101 5.00 15.25 4.16
C ARG A 101 3.54 15.16 3.74
N THR A 102 3.27 14.57 2.56
CA THR A 102 1.92 14.47 2.00
C THR A 102 1.11 13.37 2.66
N THR A 103 1.73 12.21 2.89
CA THR A 103 1.07 11.04 3.47
C THR A 103 1.00 11.09 4.98
N GLY A 104 1.96 11.74 5.65
CA GLY A 104 2.14 11.66 7.10
C GLY A 104 2.82 10.38 7.57
N TYR A 105 3.30 9.54 6.64
CA TYR A 105 4.08 8.34 6.93
C TYR A 105 5.54 8.54 6.56
N VAL A 106 6.40 7.60 6.98
CA VAL A 106 7.82 7.57 6.60
C VAL A 106 8.07 6.54 5.50
N VAL A 107 9.07 6.77 4.65
CA VAL A 107 9.48 5.81 3.63
C VAL A 107 9.83 4.46 4.28
N GLY A 108 9.38 3.38 3.64
CA GLY A 108 9.43 2.01 4.17
C GLY A 108 8.26 1.63 5.08
N GLY A 109 7.40 2.60 5.45
CA GLY A 109 6.17 2.37 6.21
C GLY A 109 5.00 3.18 5.70
N ILE A 110 5.00 3.56 4.41
CA ILE A 110 3.89 4.31 3.82
C ILE A 110 2.72 3.36 3.61
N SER A 111 1.63 3.60 4.33
CA SER A 111 0.36 2.91 4.09
C SER A 111 -0.40 3.58 2.94
N PRO A 112 -1.18 2.82 2.14
CA PRO A 112 -2.14 3.41 1.21
C PRO A 112 -3.37 3.96 1.95
N ILE A 113 -3.56 3.58 3.21
CA ILE A 113 -4.74 3.88 4.02
C ILE A 113 -4.38 4.93 5.06
N GLY A 114 -5.30 5.83 5.40
CA GLY A 114 -5.11 6.77 6.51
C GLY A 114 -4.10 7.90 6.25
N GLN A 115 -3.76 8.16 4.98
CA GLN A 115 -2.87 9.26 4.59
C GLN A 115 -3.47 10.63 4.97
N LYS A 116 -2.61 11.57 5.37
CA LYS A 116 -3.00 12.94 5.76
C LYS A 116 -3.74 13.69 4.66
N ARG A 117 -3.39 13.46 3.39
CA ARG A 117 -4.12 13.95 2.22
C ARG A 117 -4.67 12.76 1.44
N ARG A 118 -5.90 12.88 0.96
CA ARG A 118 -6.48 11.91 0.03
C ARG A 118 -5.87 12.14 -1.35
N LEU A 119 -5.28 11.11 -1.93
CA LEU A 119 -4.61 11.16 -3.23
C LEU A 119 -5.35 10.27 -4.24
N PRO A 120 -5.36 10.63 -5.54
CA PRO A 120 -5.72 9.68 -6.59
C PRO A 120 -4.89 8.41 -6.42
N THR A 121 -5.55 7.27 -6.36
CA THR A 121 -4.91 5.99 -6.03
C THR A 121 -5.23 4.98 -7.12
N VAL A 122 -4.21 4.22 -7.52
CA VAL A 122 -4.36 3.10 -8.44
C VAL A 122 -3.82 1.85 -7.74
N LEU A 123 -4.66 0.82 -7.69
CA LEU A 123 -4.29 -0.51 -7.21
C LEU A 123 -4.03 -1.40 -8.43
N ASP A 124 -2.95 -2.15 -8.38
CA ASP A 124 -2.66 -3.11 -9.44
C ASP A 124 -3.74 -4.18 -9.55
N ALA A 125 -4.13 -4.51 -10.78
CA ALA A 125 -5.20 -5.46 -11.05
C ALA A 125 -4.92 -6.88 -10.53
N SER A 126 -3.64 -7.27 -10.35
CA SER A 126 -3.28 -8.57 -9.77
C SER A 126 -3.81 -8.76 -8.34
N ALA A 127 -4.17 -7.68 -7.63
CA ALA A 127 -4.79 -7.80 -6.32
C ALA A 127 -6.10 -8.61 -6.34
N GLU A 128 -6.84 -8.61 -7.45
CA GLU A 128 -8.09 -9.36 -7.60
C GLU A 128 -7.90 -10.88 -7.68
N GLU A 129 -6.66 -11.36 -7.87
CA GLU A 129 -6.33 -12.78 -7.89
C GLU A 129 -6.28 -13.40 -6.48
N PHE A 130 -6.39 -12.57 -5.42
CA PHE A 130 -6.26 -12.99 -4.04
C PHE A 130 -7.50 -12.66 -3.21
N GLU A 131 -7.84 -13.55 -2.27
CA GLU A 131 -8.89 -13.29 -1.28
C GLU A 131 -8.50 -12.13 -0.34
N THR A 132 -7.22 -12.09 0.06
CA THR A 132 -6.64 -11.02 0.87
C THR A 132 -5.24 -10.65 0.38
N VAL A 133 -4.91 -9.37 0.54
CA VAL A 133 -3.61 -8.78 0.25
C VAL A 133 -3.02 -8.11 1.49
N PHE A 134 -1.71 -7.95 1.51
CA PHE A 134 -0.97 -7.29 2.58
C PHE A 134 -0.50 -5.91 2.12
N VAL A 135 -0.72 -4.89 2.94
CA VAL A 135 -0.19 -3.54 2.72
C VAL A 135 0.39 -3.00 4.02
N SER A 136 1.32 -2.04 3.92
CA SER A 136 1.89 -1.43 5.12
C SER A 136 0.81 -0.85 6.03
N GLY A 137 0.93 -1.13 7.32
CA GLY A 137 0.08 -0.59 8.38
C GLY A 137 0.45 0.82 8.83
N GLY A 138 1.40 1.48 8.17
CA GLY A 138 1.80 2.86 8.48
C GLY A 138 3.04 2.97 9.38
N ARG A 139 3.74 1.86 9.60
CA ARG A 139 5.01 1.76 10.32
C ARG A 139 5.82 0.61 9.73
N ARG A 140 7.15 0.70 9.79
CA ARG A 140 8.05 -0.43 9.45
C ARG A 140 7.80 -1.60 10.42
N GLY A 141 7.89 -2.83 9.93
CA GLY A 141 7.62 -4.04 10.73
C GLY A 141 6.13 -4.26 11.04
N PHE A 142 5.23 -3.62 10.29
CA PHE A 142 3.79 -3.73 10.54
C PHE A 142 2.99 -3.62 9.25
N ASP A 143 2.26 -4.71 8.95
CA ASP A 143 1.38 -4.85 7.80
C ASP A 143 -0.06 -5.15 8.23
N LEU A 144 -0.97 -4.83 7.31
CA LEU A 144 -2.39 -5.07 7.42
C LEU A 144 -2.81 -6.00 6.29
N GLU A 145 -3.52 -7.06 6.65
CA GLU A 145 -4.14 -7.98 5.70
C GLU A 145 -5.63 -7.65 5.58
N LEU A 146 -6.12 -7.47 4.35
CA LEU A 146 -7.51 -7.14 4.07
C LEU A 146 -7.92 -7.55 2.65
N ALA A 147 -9.22 -7.62 2.40
CA ALA A 147 -9.75 -7.91 1.06
C ALA A 147 -9.42 -6.76 0.07
N PRO A 148 -9.04 -7.06 -1.18
CA PRO A 148 -8.78 -6.04 -2.21
C PRO A 148 -9.94 -5.07 -2.41
N GLY A 149 -11.18 -5.58 -2.40
CA GLY A 149 -12.38 -4.75 -2.54
C GLY A 149 -12.55 -3.75 -1.39
N ASP A 150 -12.17 -4.12 -0.18
CA ASP A 150 -12.18 -3.21 0.96
C ASP A 150 -11.05 -2.18 0.87
N LEU A 151 -9.86 -2.59 0.41
CA LEU A 151 -8.77 -1.68 0.12
C LEU A 151 -9.18 -0.62 -0.92
N VAL A 152 -9.82 -1.04 -2.02
CA VAL A 152 -10.40 -0.16 -3.04
C VAL A 152 -11.42 0.79 -2.40
N ARG A 153 -12.35 0.29 -1.59
CA ARG A 153 -13.38 1.08 -0.93
C ARG A 153 -12.81 2.17 -0.03
N VAL A 154 -11.81 1.87 0.81
CA VAL A 154 -11.26 2.86 1.75
C VAL A 154 -10.31 3.86 1.12
N THR A 155 -9.60 3.46 0.07
CA THR A 155 -8.68 4.35 -0.66
C THR A 155 -9.41 5.17 -1.74
N GLY A 156 -10.50 4.62 -2.28
CA GLY A 156 -11.10 5.09 -3.53
C GLY A 156 -10.22 4.79 -4.74
N ALA A 157 -9.42 3.73 -4.67
CA ALA A 157 -8.54 3.34 -5.77
C ALA A 157 -9.34 2.94 -7.02
N VAL A 158 -8.75 3.15 -8.18
CA VAL A 158 -9.14 2.46 -9.41
C VAL A 158 -8.21 1.26 -9.63
N LEU A 159 -8.73 0.20 -10.22
CA LEU A 159 -7.94 -0.98 -10.60
C LEU A 159 -7.41 -0.81 -12.02
N ALA A 160 -6.11 -1.08 -12.21
CA ALA A 160 -5.48 -1.09 -13.53
C ALA A 160 -4.19 -1.93 -13.48
N PRO A 161 -3.76 -2.55 -14.60
CA PRO A 161 -2.46 -3.22 -14.67
C PRO A 161 -1.35 -2.16 -14.67
N ILE A 162 -0.75 -1.91 -13.51
CA ILE A 162 0.29 -0.89 -13.29
C ILE A 162 1.60 -1.47 -12.74
N GLY A 163 1.61 -2.76 -12.38
CA GLY A 163 2.79 -3.52 -12.03
C GLY A 163 3.45 -4.15 -13.26
N ARG A 164 4.75 -4.37 -13.16
CA ARG A 164 5.53 -5.20 -14.09
C ARG A 164 6.50 -6.08 -13.33
N ALA A 165 6.84 -7.23 -13.92
CA ALA A 165 7.93 -8.06 -13.41
C ALA A 165 9.25 -7.27 -13.36
N ARG A 166 10.14 -7.66 -12.45
CA ARG A 166 11.48 -7.06 -12.33
C ARG A 166 12.37 -7.33 -13.52
#